data_AF-A0A1H5IGZ9-F1
#
_entry.id   AF-A0A1H5IGZ9-F1
#
_cell.length_a   1.000
_cell.length_b   1.000
_cell.length_c   1.000
_cell.angle_alpha   90.00
_cell.angle_beta   90.00
_cell.angle_gamma   90.00
#
_symmetry.space_group_name_H-M   'P 1'
#
loop_
_entity.id
_entity.type
_entity.pdbx_description
1 polymer ?
#
loop_
_entity_poly.entity_id
_entity_poly.type
_entity_poly.pdbx_seq_one_letter_code
_entity_poly.pdbx_strand_id
1 'polypeptide(L)'
;MAKPIAPHPGLTDSRLSAMLDRYGSQVAANPDATPALLETIARHGPAARKALREIARHRHAPAPALLACLRDARARPIAAGHAALPQAVIEELLTDAEVAEAAAANPSLPPSVMSELVSRP
;
A
#
# COMPACT_ATOMS: atom_id res chain seq x y z
N MET A 1 18.59 -15.39 3.74
CA MET A 1 19.22 -14.06 3.66
C MET A 1 18.95 -13.50 2.26
N ALA A 2 18.08 -12.50 2.15
CA ALA A 2 17.79 -11.89 0.84
C ALA A 2 18.98 -11.02 0.42
N LYS A 3 19.67 -11.42 -0.66
CA LYS A 3 20.78 -10.66 -1.23
C LYS A 3 20.22 -9.34 -1.78
N PRO A 4 20.72 -8.17 -1.36
CA PRO A 4 20.32 -6.92 -1.99
C PRO A 4 20.69 -6.99 -3.47
N ILE A 5 19.72 -6.71 -4.33
CA ILE A 5 19.96 -6.54 -5.77
C ILE A 5 20.87 -5.31 -5.86
N ALA A 6 22.18 -5.54 -5.98
CA ALA A 6 23.11 -4.48 -6.29
C ALA A 6 22.65 -3.81 -7.61
N PRO A 7 22.80 -2.48 -7.76
CA PRO A 7 22.52 -1.81 -9.02
C PRO A 7 23.41 -2.44 -10.09
N HIS A 8 22.83 -3.28 -10.94
CA HIS A 8 23.54 -3.86 -12.06
C HIS A 8 23.77 -2.76 -13.09
N PRO A 9 25.01 -2.55 -13.58
CA PRO A 9 25.34 -1.48 -14.51
C PRO A 9 24.58 -1.55 -15.86
N GLY A 10 23.83 -2.62 -16.13
CA GLY A 10 22.96 -2.77 -17.30
C GLY A 10 21.48 -2.42 -17.09
N LEU A 11 21.07 -2.06 -15.87
CA LEU A 11 19.68 -1.68 -15.55
C LEU A 11 19.63 -0.19 -15.19
N THR A 12 19.48 0.66 -16.21
CA THR A 12 19.24 2.09 -16.01
C THR A 12 17.89 2.33 -15.35
N ASP A 13 17.75 3.44 -14.63
CA ASP A 13 16.47 3.83 -13.99
C ASP A 13 15.31 3.90 -14.99
N SER A 14 15.60 4.31 -16.23
CA SER A 14 14.63 4.34 -17.33
C SER A 14 14.15 2.94 -17.73
N ARG A 15 15.06 1.95 -17.78
CA ARG A 15 14.72 0.57 -18.11
C ARG A 15 13.95 -0.10 -16.98
N LEU A 16 14.33 0.14 -15.74
CA LEU A 16 13.59 -0.33 -14.57
C LEU A 16 12.18 0.28 -14.53
N SER A 17 12.06 1.58 -14.77
CA SER A 17 10.75 2.26 -14.83
C SER A 17 9.85 1.67 -15.92
N ALA A 18 10.40 1.40 -17.11
CA ALA A 18 9.66 0.77 -18.21
C ALA A 18 9.22 -0.67 -17.86
N MET A 19 10.06 -1.43 -17.14
CA MET A 19 9.70 -2.76 -16.65
C MET A 19 8.58 -2.69 -15.61
N LEU A 20 8.63 -1.75 -14.68
CA LEU A 20 7.60 -1.59 -13.65
C LEU A 20 6.27 -1.07 -14.23
N ASP A 21 6.30 -0.16 -15.21
CA ASP A 21 5.07 0.27 -15.88
C ASP A 21 4.38 -0.87 -16.64
N ARG A 22 5.16 -1.81 -17.18
CA ARG A 22 4.65 -2.96 -17.95
C ARG A 22 4.24 -4.15 -17.09
N TYR A 23 5.01 -4.45 -16.05
CA TYR A 23 4.90 -5.71 -15.29
C TYR A 23 4.61 -5.51 -13.80
N GLY A 24 4.66 -4.28 -13.28
CA GLY A 24 4.55 -4.01 -11.85
C GLY A 24 3.25 -4.53 -11.24
N SER A 25 2.12 -4.44 -11.96
CA SER A 25 0.84 -4.99 -11.51
C SER A 25 0.83 -6.52 -11.43
N GLN A 26 1.42 -7.21 -12.40
CA GLN A 26 1.49 -8.67 -12.43
C GLN A 26 2.40 -9.18 -11.32
N VAL A 27 3.51 -8.47 -11.07
CA VAL A 27 4.40 -8.78 -9.95
C VAL A 27 3.71 -8.53 -8.62
N ALA A 28 2.97 -7.43 -8.46
CA ALA A 28 2.24 -7.14 -7.24
C ALA A 28 1.03 -8.06 -6.99
N ALA A 29 0.41 -8.60 -8.05
CA ALA A 29 -0.68 -9.56 -7.95
C ALA A 29 -0.21 -10.99 -7.62
N ASN A 30 1.09 -11.27 -7.71
CA ASN A 30 1.64 -12.56 -7.32
C ASN A 30 1.52 -12.74 -5.81
N PRO A 31 0.79 -13.74 -5.28
CA PRO A 31 0.63 -13.95 -3.84
C PRO A 31 1.96 -14.20 -3.09
N ASP A 32 2.99 -14.66 -3.80
CA ASP A 32 4.33 -14.88 -3.27
C ASP A 32 5.24 -13.64 -3.36
N ALA A 33 4.71 -12.50 -3.81
CA ALA A 33 5.45 -11.25 -3.84
C ALA A 33 5.91 -10.85 -2.43
N THR A 34 7.22 -10.68 -2.29
CA THR A 34 7.81 -10.35 -0.99
C THR A 34 7.48 -8.92 -0.58
N PRO A 35 7.38 -8.63 0.74
CA PRO A 35 7.13 -7.26 1.23
C PRO A 35 8.13 -6.24 0.67
N ALA A 36 9.43 -6.57 0.67
CA ALA A 36 10.48 -5.69 0.16
C ALA A 36 10.31 -5.37 -1.34
N LEU A 37 9.83 -6.34 -2.13
CA LEU A 37 9.55 -6.12 -3.55
C LEU A 37 8.35 -5.20 -3.74
N LEU A 38 7.26 -5.42 -3.00
CA LEU A 38 6.07 -4.55 -3.05
C LEU A 38 6.41 -3.11 -2.65
N GLU A 39 7.23 -2.95 -1.61
CA GLU A 39 7.73 -1.64 -1.16
C GLU A 39 8.59 -0.96 -2.24
N THR A 40 9.46 -1.75 -2.90
CA THR A 40 10.27 -1.27 -4.01
C THR A 40 9.39 -0.78 -5.15
N ILE A 41 8.41 -1.58 -5.59
CA ILE A 41 7.48 -1.19 -6.66
C ILE A 41 6.72 0.08 -6.27
N ALA A 42 6.15 0.15 -5.06
CA ALA A 42 5.37 1.29 -4.58
C ALA A 42 6.13 2.63 -4.62
N ARG A 43 7.45 2.62 -4.45
CA ARG A 43 8.29 3.83 -4.48
C ARG A 43 8.62 4.35 -5.88
N HIS A 44 8.36 3.60 -6.94
CA HIS A 44 8.75 3.99 -8.31
C HIS A 44 7.80 4.98 -9.00
N GLY A 45 7.16 5.86 -8.22
CA GLY A 45 6.42 7.02 -8.73
C GLY A 45 5.30 6.65 -9.73
N PRO A 46 5.14 7.40 -10.83
CA PRO A 46 4.07 7.17 -11.81
C PRO A 46 4.06 5.76 -12.42
N ALA A 47 5.23 5.13 -12.60
CA ALA A 47 5.34 3.79 -13.15
C ALA A 47 4.70 2.73 -12.23
N ALA A 48 4.63 3.00 -10.93
CA ALA A 48 4.00 2.13 -9.95
C ALA A 48 2.47 2.22 -9.94
N ARG A 49 1.87 3.23 -10.59
CA ARG A 49 0.44 3.56 -10.40
C ARG A 49 -0.51 2.40 -10.70
N LYS A 50 -0.21 1.60 -11.73
CA LYS A 50 -0.99 0.40 -12.07
C LYS A 50 -0.86 -0.70 -11.02
N ALA A 51 0.27 -0.77 -10.32
CA ALA A 51 0.56 -1.75 -9.29
C ALA A 51 -0.01 -1.39 -7.92
N LEU A 52 -0.18 -0.10 -7.60
CA LEU A 52 -0.61 0.35 -6.26
C LEU A 52 -1.93 -0.28 -5.81
N ARG A 53 -2.89 -0.49 -6.72
CA ARG A 53 -4.14 -1.18 -6.38
C ARG A 53 -3.92 -2.63 -5.97
N GLU A 54 -3.04 -3.35 -6.66
CA GLU A 54 -2.70 -4.73 -6.32
C GLU A 54 -1.89 -4.80 -5.03
N ILE A 55 -0.97 -3.86 -4.83
CA ILE A 55 -0.21 -3.70 -3.58
C ILE A 55 -1.18 -3.48 -2.41
N ALA A 56 -2.15 -2.57 -2.53
CA ALA A 56 -3.11 -2.30 -1.46
C ALA A 56 -3.97 -3.52 -1.07
N ARG A 57 -4.21 -4.45 -2.01
CA ARG A 57 -4.95 -5.70 -1.77
C ARG A 57 -4.07 -6.83 -1.23
N HIS A 58 -2.75 -6.67 -1.31
CA HIS A 58 -1.83 -7.77 -1.09
C HIS A 58 -1.64 -8.04 0.41
N ARG A 59 -1.93 -9.26 0.86
CA ARG A 59 -1.81 -9.68 2.28
C ARG A 59 -0.42 -9.46 2.91
N HIS A 60 0.62 -9.34 2.10
CA HIS A 60 2.00 -9.08 2.52
C HIS A 60 2.46 -7.63 2.29
N ALA A 61 1.56 -6.72 1.92
CA ALA A 61 1.90 -5.32 1.72
C ALA A 61 2.44 -4.71 3.03
N PRO A 62 3.69 -4.22 3.05
CA PRO A 62 4.24 -3.59 4.23
C PRO A 62 3.72 -2.16 4.37
N ALA A 63 3.76 -1.63 5.60
CA ALA A 63 3.29 -0.28 5.90
C ALA A 63 3.81 0.80 4.94
N PRO A 64 5.12 0.89 4.59
CA PRO A 64 5.59 1.94 3.68
C PRO A 64 4.98 1.85 2.27
N ALA A 65 4.66 0.64 1.79
CA ALA A 65 3.99 0.45 0.51
C ALA A 65 2.52 0.91 0.57
N LEU A 66 1.84 0.62 1.67
CA LEU A 66 0.46 1.07 1.92
C LEU A 66 0.37 2.60 2.04
N LEU A 67 1.35 3.24 2.67
CA LEU A 67 1.43 4.71 2.72
C LEU A 67 1.55 5.33 1.33
N ALA A 68 2.29 4.69 0.41
CA ALA A 68 2.32 5.11 -0.99
C ALA A 68 0.96 4.90 -1.67
N CYS A 69 0.25 3.80 -1.36
CA CYS A 69 -1.08 3.54 -1.90
C CYS A 69 -2.13 4.57 -1.45
N LEU A 70 -2.01 5.12 -0.23
CA LEU A 70 -2.89 6.19 0.24
C LEU A 70 -2.82 7.47 -0.61
N ARG A 71 -1.77 7.65 -1.41
CA ARG A 71 -1.60 8.79 -2.31
C ARG A 71 -2.19 8.57 -3.71
N ASP A 72 -2.66 7.37 -4.03
CA ASP A 72 -3.35 7.09 -5.30
C ASP A 72 -4.84 6.89 -5.07
N ALA A 73 -5.67 7.67 -5.77
CA ALA A 73 -7.12 7.67 -5.60
C ALA A 73 -7.78 6.28 -5.78
N ARG A 74 -7.20 5.38 -6.58
CA ARG A 74 -7.80 4.04 -6.79
C ARG A 74 -7.36 3.03 -5.75
N ALA A 75 -6.19 3.23 -5.15
CA ALA A 75 -5.64 2.35 -4.12
C ALA A 75 -6.02 2.81 -2.71
N ARG A 76 -6.26 4.12 -2.51
CA ARG A 76 -6.49 4.75 -1.20
C ARG A 76 -7.62 4.09 -0.39
N PRO A 77 -8.83 3.83 -0.92
CA PRO A 77 -9.90 3.19 -0.14
C PRO A 77 -9.55 1.76 0.30
N ILE A 78 -8.81 1.02 -0.54
CA ILE A 78 -8.40 -0.35 -0.23
C ILE A 78 -7.31 -0.32 0.84
N ALA A 79 -6.32 0.56 0.69
CA ALA A 79 -5.21 0.68 1.63
C ALA A 79 -5.71 1.10 3.02
N ALA A 80 -6.69 2.01 3.11
CA ALA A 80 -7.27 2.48 4.37
C ALA A 80 -7.83 1.35 5.25
N GLY A 81 -8.39 0.30 4.65
CA GLY A 81 -8.90 -0.88 5.37
C GLY A 81 -7.85 -1.96 5.63
N HIS A 82 -6.59 -1.75 5.26
CA HIS A 82 -5.56 -2.79 5.35
C HIS A 82 -4.96 -2.89 6.76
N ALA A 83 -4.92 -4.12 7.31
CA ALA A 83 -4.49 -4.39 8.68
C ALA A 83 -3.04 -3.97 8.99
N ALA A 84 -2.16 -3.96 7.98
CA ALA A 84 -0.76 -3.57 8.15
C ALA A 84 -0.52 -2.04 8.13
N LEU A 85 -1.57 -1.21 8.02
CA LEU A 85 -1.42 0.24 8.21
C LEU A 85 -1.07 0.56 9.68
N PRO A 86 -0.19 1.55 9.93
CA PRO A 86 0.04 2.04 11.28
C PRO A 86 -1.23 2.61 11.90
N GLN A 87 -1.49 2.30 13.17
CA GLN A 87 -2.70 2.71 13.89
C GLN A 87 -2.95 4.23 13.82
N ALA A 88 -1.93 5.05 14.07
CA ALA A 88 -2.04 6.50 14.02
C ALA A 88 -2.54 7.01 12.65
N VAL A 89 -2.13 6.35 11.56
CA VAL A 89 -2.59 6.69 10.20
C VAL A 89 -4.06 6.29 10.03
N ILE A 90 -4.47 5.14 10.54
CA ILE A 90 -5.87 4.71 10.46
C ILE A 90 -6.76 5.71 11.21
N GLU A 91 -6.35 6.16 12.40
CA GLU A 91 -7.08 7.16 13.19
C GLU A 91 -7.22 8.51 12.46
N GLU A 92 -6.18 8.98 11.77
CA GLU A 92 -6.26 10.18 10.92
C GLU A 92 -7.29 10.01 9.79
N LEU A 93 -7.30 8.84 9.14
CA LEU A 93 -8.21 8.54 8.02
C LEU A 93 -9.68 8.46 8.44
N LEU A 94 -10.01 8.30 9.73
CA LEU A 94 -11.40 8.34 10.22
C LEU A 94 -12.08 9.70 10.01
N THR A 95 -11.30 10.76 9.80
CA THR A 95 -11.80 12.11 9.52
C THR A 95 -11.84 12.45 8.03
N ASP A 96 -11.35 11.56 7.17
CA ASP A 96 -11.36 11.72 5.72
C ASP A 96 -12.62 11.08 5.13
N ALA A 97 -13.56 11.91 4.67
CA ALA A 97 -14.85 11.45 4.13
C ALA A 97 -14.72 10.43 2.98
N GLU A 98 -13.63 10.43 2.20
CA GLU A 98 -13.46 9.49 1.09
C GLU A 98 -13.18 8.06 1.58
N VAL A 99 -12.54 7.91 2.75
CA VAL A 99 -12.05 6.61 3.23
C VAL A 99 -12.39 6.29 4.69
N ALA A 100 -13.18 7.15 5.35
CA ALA A 100 -13.59 6.96 6.74
C ALA A 100 -14.28 5.62 6.96
N GLU A 101 -15.13 5.17 6.03
CA GLU A 101 -15.78 3.86 6.12
C GLU A 101 -14.76 2.70 6.07
N ALA A 102 -13.82 2.76 5.13
CA ALA A 102 -12.78 1.74 5.01
C ALA A 102 -11.84 1.74 6.23
N ALA A 103 -11.49 2.93 6.75
CA ALA A 103 -10.70 3.07 7.96
C ALA A 103 -11.46 2.53 9.18
N ALA A 104 -12.75 2.83 9.33
CA ALA A 104 -13.60 2.32 10.41
C ALA A 104 -13.76 0.79 10.39
N ALA A 105 -13.73 0.19 9.19
CA ALA A 105 -13.73 -1.27 9.00
C ALA A 105 -12.35 -1.93 9.20
N ASN A 106 -11.29 -1.15 9.49
CA ASN A 106 -9.94 -1.70 9.58
C ASN A 106 -9.80 -2.59 10.83
N PRO A 107 -9.35 -3.85 10.68
CA PRO A 107 -9.24 -4.81 11.79
C PRO A 107 -8.17 -4.43 12.83
N SER A 108 -7.28 -3.48 12.52
CA SER A 108 -6.24 -3.00 13.42
C SER A 108 -6.67 -1.80 14.27
N LEU A 109 -7.92 -1.33 14.15
CA LEU A 109 -8.45 -0.31 15.04
C LEU A 109 -8.64 -0.85 16.46
N PRO A 110 -8.23 -0.11 17.51
CA PRO A 110 -8.52 -0.49 18.87
C PRO A 110 -10.02 -0.44 19.20
N PRO A 111 -10.53 -1.36 20.04
CA PRO A 111 -11.92 -1.34 20.48
C PRO A 111 -12.37 -0.03 21.14
N SER A 112 -11.46 0.69 21.80
CA SER A 112 -11.74 2.00 22.40
C SER A 112 -12.10 3.05 21.33
N VAL A 113 -11.36 3.08 20.23
CA VAL A 113 -11.61 3.99 19.10
C VAL A 113 -12.92 3.60 18.40
N MET A 114 -13.18 2.29 18.22
CA MET A 114 -14.46 1.82 17.67
C MET A 114 -15.66 2.22 18.53
N SER A 115 -15.52 2.13 19.85
CA SER A 115 -16.58 2.53 20.79
C SER A 115 -16.88 4.03 20.70
N GLU A 116 -15.84 4.85 20.55
CA GLU A 116 -16.00 6.29 20.33
C GLU A 116 -16.72 6.57 19.01
N LEU A 117 -16.34 5.91 17.91
CA LEU A 117 -16.97 6.08 16.59
C LEU A 117 -18.48 5.79 16.61
N VAL A 118 -18.90 4.73 17.30
CA VAL A 118 -20.33 4.35 17.39
C VAL A 118 -21.11 5.26 18.34
N SER A 119 -20.42 5.94 19.26
CA SER A 119 -21.04 6.87 20.22
C SER A 119 -21.18 8.30 19.69
N ARG A 120 -20.63 8.59 18.50
CA ARG A 120 -20.76 9.90 17.85
C ARG A 120 -22.19 10.05 17.26
N PRO A 121 -22.86 11.19 17.48
CA PRO A 121 -24.21 11.44 16.99
C PRO A 121 -24.27 11.65 15.46
#